data_AF-A0A671EWM6-F1
#
_entry.id   AF-A0A671EWM6-F1
#
_cell.length_a   1.000
_cell.length_b   1.000
_cell.length_c   1.000
_cell.angle_alpha   90.00
_cell.angle_beta   90.00
_cell.angle_gamma   90.00
#
_symmetry.space_group_name_H-M   'P 1'
#
loop_
_entity.id
_entity.type
_entity.pdbx_description
1 polymer ?
#
loop_
_entity_poly.entity_id
_entity_poly.type
_entity_poly.pdbx_seq_one_letter_code
_entity_poly.pdbx_strand_id
1 'polypeptide(L)'
;MDPDATVARLRSLLLPRRLLLPLLWWGLALGTLPSGSGSHRVLYDLLSEQQLLEVEDLSLTLLQGGRLGPLSLPPDLPDLEPECRELLLDFANSSAELTGCLVRGARPVRLCQNCYPLFQQVATKMDNISRAVGNTSESPSCSRSLLMADRMQIVVILSEFFNSTWQKANCANCLTNKSEELSNSTLYFLSLFNHTLTCFEHNLQGSIHSLLQLRNYSEVCKNCREAYKTLSSVYNEMKKLNENENKAEPGTHLCIDVEDAMNITRKLWSRTFNCSVPCSDTVPVIAVSVFILFLPIVFYLSSFLHSEQKKRKLILPKRLKSSTSFANIQENSN
;
A
#
# COMPACT_ATOMS: atom_id res chain seq x y z
N MET A 1 59.94 -26.68 8.33
CA MET A 1 60.85 -25.61 7.90
C MET A 1 60.00 -24.37 7.74
N ASP A 2 59.85 -23.65 8.86
CA ASP A 2 59.80 -22.18 8.89
C ASP A 2 61.25 -21.67 8.72
N PRO A 3 61.56 -20.36 8.44
CA PRO A 3 61.03 -19.24 9.23
C PRO A 3 60.96 -17.81 8.60
N ASP A 4 60.27 -16.92 9.35
CA ASP A 4 60.57 -15.51 9.68
C ASP A 4 60.67 -14.42 8.56
N ALA A 5 60.26 -13.16 8.73
CA ALA A 5 60.16 -12.34 9.94
C ALA A 5 59.13 -11.18 9.85
N THR A 6 58.55 -10.91 11.03
CA THR A 6 58.00 -9.67 11.63
C THR A 6 58.57 -8.31 11.19
N VAL A 7 57.74 -7.24 11.23
CA VAL A 7 57.97 -5.96 11.97
C VAL A 7 56.62 -5.30 12.34
N ALA A 8 56.55 -4.80 13.58
CA ALA A 8 55.42 -4.17 14.26
C ALA A 8 55.49 -2.63 14.34
N ARG A 9 54.35 -1.95 14.57
CA ARG A 9 54.10 -0.87 15.59
C ARG A 9 52.76 -0.14 15.31
N LEU A 10 51.76 -0.15 16.22
CA LEU A 10 51.54 0.68 17.44
C LEU A 10 50.60 1.88 17.14
N ARG A 11 49.34 1.93 17.61
CA ARG A 11 48.77 2.59 18.82
C ARG A 11 47.25 2.77 18.52
N SER A 12 46.25 2.86 19.40
CA SER A 12 46.09 2.89 20.86
C SER A 12 44.57 2.83 21.12
N LEU A 13 44.13 1.97 22.02
CA LEU A 13 42.77 1.94 22.58
C LEU A 13 42.64 3.01 23.67
N LEU A 14 41.65 3.90 23.54
CA LEU A 14 41.16 4.74 24.64
C LEU A 14 39.62 4.77 24.61
N LEU A 15 39.06 4.20 25.68
CA LEU A 15 37.67 4.32 26.12
C LEU A 15 37.38 5.75 26.59
N PRO A 16 36.10 6.18 26.61
CA PRO A 16 35.47 6.50 27.90
C PRO A 16 34.01 6.00 27.93
N ARG A 17 33.55 5.18 28.88
CA ARG A 17 33.18 5.48 30.29
C ARG A 17 32.26 6.69 30.47
N ARG A 18 30.94 6.55 30.25
CA ARG A 18 29.84 7.13 31.05
C ARG A 18 28.58 6.26 30.85
N LEU A 19 28.24 5.37 31.80
CA LEU A 19 27.39 5.55 32.98
C LEU A 19 25.89 5.77 32.68
N LEU A 20 25.14 4.81 33.21
CA LEU A 20 23.70 4.61 33.27
C LEU A 20 22.95 5.60 34.19
N LEU A 21 21.63 5.70 33.92
CA LEU A 21 20.47 6.21 34.69
C LEU A 21 20.11 7.71 34.64
N PRO A 22 18.81 8.10 34.82
CA PRO A 22 17.55 7.34 34.67
C PRO A 22 16.38 8.09 33.97
N LEU A 23 15.34 7.30 33.64
CA LEU A 23 13.95 7.72 33.50
C LEU A 23 13.46 8.46 34.74
N LEU A 24 12.96 9.69 34.58
CA LEU A 24 12.02 10.39 35.47
C LEU A 24 11.71 11.73 34.81
N TRP A 25 10.57 11.86 34.13
CA TRP A 25 9.86 13.14 33.89
C TRP A 25 8.38 12.82 33.65
N TRP A 26 7.66 12.57 34.74
CA TRP A 26 6.24 12.86 34.88
C TRP A 26 6.13 13.85 36.04
N GLY A 27 5.58 15.02 35.78
CA GLY A 27 5.47 16.12 36.74
C GLY A 27 4.78 17.34 36.15
N LEU A 28 3.45 17.25 36.08
CA LEU A 28 2.48 18.31 36.40
C LEU A 28 2.87 19.78 36.12
N ALA A 29 2.19 20.37 35.15
CA ALA A 29 1.89 21.81 35.15
C ALA A 29 0.36 21.98 35.02
N LEU A 30 -0.31 22.12 36.16
CA LEU A 30 -1.60 22.82 36.27
C LEU A 30 -1.27 24.29 36.55
N GLY A 31 -1.79 25.20 35.72
CA GLY A 31 -1.71 26.64 35.91
C GLY A 31 -2.69 27.34 34.98
N THR A 32 -3.63 28.06 35.57
CA THR A 32 -4.90 28.59 35.06
C THR A 32 -4.79 29.87 34.21
N LEU A 33 -5.60 29.92 33.14
CA LEU A 33 -6.39 31.01 32.50
C LEU A 33 -6.09 32.51 32.80
N PRO A 34 -6.28 33.40 31.80
CA PRO A 34 -7.60 34.01 31.53
C PRO A 34 -8.00 33.98 30.03
N SER A 35 -9.24 33.62 29.71
CA SER A 35 -10.40 34.51 29.48
C SER A 35 -10.33 35.31 28.17
N GLY A 36 -11.10 34.86 27.18
CA GLY A 36 -11.34 35.51 25.90
C GLY A 36 -12.67 35.01 25.32
N SER A 37 -13.73 35.72 25.69
CA SER A 37 -15.14 35.56 25.30
C SER A 37 -15.36 35.56 23.78
N GLY A 38 -16.23 34.68 23.31
CA GLY A 38 -16.74 34.64 21.92
C GLY A 38 -17.98 33.75 21.82
N SER A 39 -19.09 34.25 22.34
CA SER A 39 -20.39 33.60 22.38
C SER A 39 -21.04 33.52 20.99
N HIS A 40 -21.65 32.36 20.72
CA HIS A 40 -22.85 32.12 19.90
C HIS A 40 -23.11 33.02 18.68
N ARG A 41 -23.20 32.37 17.50
CA ARG A 41 -24.32 32.59 16.57
C ARG A 41 -24.54 31.35 15.71
N VAL A 42 -25.56 30.60 16.09
CA VAL A 42 -26.40 29.80 15.20
C VAL A 42 -26.91 30.76 14.11
N LEU A 43 -26.73 30.39 12.84
CA LEU A 43 -27.38 31.03 11.71
C LEU A 43 -28.00 29.93 10.85
N TYR A 44 -29.14 29.42 11.31
CA TYR A 44 -30.22 29.09 10.40
C TYR A 44 -30.94 30.40 10.12
N ASP A 45 -30.85 30.92 8.90
CA ASP A 45 -32.05 31.21 8.09
C ASP A 45 -31.73 31.91 6.76
N LEU A 46 -32.56 31.57 5.78
CA LEU A 46 -32.91 32.37 4.59
C LEU A 46 -31.87 32.51 3.48
N LEU A 47 -31.65 31.42 2.74
CA LEU A 47 -31.32 31.54 1.32
C LEU A 47 -32.62 31.42 0.51
N SER A 48 -33.07 32.60 0.08
CA SER A 48 -34.11 32.93 -0.89
C SER A 48 -34.55 31.82 -1.85
N GLU A 49 -35.86 31.55 -1.85
CA GLU A 49 -36.64 30.74 -2.80
C GLU A 49 -36.62 31.25 -4.26
N GLN A 50 -35.71 32.16 -4.64
CA GLN A 50 -35.69 32.77 -5.98
C GLN A 50 -34.59 32.22 -6.91
N GLN A 51 -33.73 31.29 -6.47
CA GLN A 51 -32.66 30.71 -7.29
C GLN A 51 -32.89 29.23 -7.69
N LEU A 52 -34.05 28.66 -7.38
CA LEU A 52 -34.38 27.25 -7.68
C LEU A 52 -35.19 27.07 -8.98
N LEU A 53 -35.33 28.11 -9.81
CA LEU A 53 -36.11 28.06 -11.06
C LEU A 53 -35.27 28.28 -12.34
N GLU A 54 -33.97 28.53 -12.21
CA GLU A 54 -33.03 28.63 -13.36
C GLU A 54 -32.08 27.43 -13.50
N VAL A 55 -32.08 26.49 -12.55
CA VAL A 55 -31.22 25.29 -12.61
C VAL A 55 -31.90 24.13 -13.34
N GLU A 56 -33.23 24.16 -13.49
CA GLU A 56 -33.99 23.06 -14.08
C GLU A 56 -33.95 23.06 -15.63
N ASP A 57 -33.81 24.22 -16.27
CA ASP A 57 -33.71 24.34 -17.74
C ASP A 57 -32.30 24.05 -18.29
N LEU A 58 -31.24 24.20 -17.47
CA LEU A 58 -29.88 23.87 -17.88
C LEU A 58 -29.56 22.36 -17.76
N SER A 59 -30.31 21.61 -16.94
CA SER A 59 -30.10 20.17 -16.78
C SER A 59 -30.72 19.35 -17.92
N LEU A 60 -31.82 19.83 -18.51
CA LEU A 60 -32.49 19.14 -19.62
C LEU A 60 -31.70 19.23 -20.93
N THR A 61 -30.96 20.31 -21.13
CA THR A 61 -30.10 20.52 -22.30
C THR A 61 -28.76 19.79 -22.23
N LEU A 62 -28.31 19.38 -21.04
CA LEU A 62 -27.11 18.56 -20.85
C LEU A 62 -27.40 17.04 -20.84
N LEU A 63 -28.64 16.62 -20.57
CA LEU A 63 -29.05 15.21 -20.59
C LEU A 63 -29.58 14.75 -21.96
N GLN A 64 -30.01 15.67 -22.83
CA GLN A 64 -30.10 15.39 -24.25
C GLN A 64 -28.75 15.67 -24.88
N GLY A 65 -27.90 14.63 -24.92
CA GLY A 65 -26.66 14.63 -25.69
C GLY A 65 -26.92 15.23 -27.06
N GLY A 66 -26.45 16.47 -27.25
CA GLY A 66 -26.57 17.17 -28.50
C GLY A 66 -26.00 16.27 -29.57
N ARG A 67 -26.86 15.82 -30.49
CA ARG A 67 -26.43 15.38 -31.80
C ARG A 67 -25.60 16.53 -32.36
N LEU A 68 -24.27 16.40 -32.28
CA LEU A 68 -23.39 17.07 -33.21
C LEU A 68 -23.81 16.52 -34.58
N GLY A 69 -24.68 17.26 -35.26
CA GLY A 69 -24.91 17.06 -36.68
C GLY A 69 -23.57 17.10 -37.41
N PRO A 70 -23.46 16.45 -38.58
CA PRO A 70 -22.18 16.34 -39.25
C PRO A 70 -21.63 17.74 -39.49
N LEU A 71 -20.51 18.07 -38.83
CA LEU A 71 -19.63 19.14 -39.24
C LEU A 71 -19.17 18.75 -40.65
N SER A 72 -19.81 19.31 -41.68
CA SER A 72 -19.41 19.11 -43.06
C SER A 72 -17.98 19.61 -43.20
N LEU A 73 -17.05 18.66 -43.36
CA LEU A 73 -15.64 18.95 -43.64
C LEU A 73 -15.53 19.73 -44.97
N PRO A 74 -14.46 20.52 -45.17
CA PRO A 74 -14.18 21.17 -46.45
C PRO A 74 -14.11 20.15 -47.59
N PRO A 75 -14.55 20.52 -48.81
CA PRO A 75 -14.70 19.61 -49.96
C PRO A 75 -13.38 19.06 -50.54
N ASP A 76 -12.23 19.55 -50.07
CA ASP A 76 -10.90 19.23 -50.62
C ASP A 76 -10.10 18.21 -49.80
N LEU A 77 -10.67 17.66 -48.72
CA LEU A 77 -10.04 16.56 -48.02
C LEU A 77 -10.49 15.23 -48.65
N PRO A 78 -9.59 14.29 -48.99
CA PRO A 78 -10.03 12.97 -49.42
C PRO A 78 -10.85 12.36 -48.28
N ASP A 79 -12.15 12.21 -48.54
CA ASP A 79 -13.06 11.65 -47.57
C ASP A 79 -12.60 10.23 -47.22
N LEU A 80 -12.54 9.93 -45.93
CA LEU A 80 -12.24 8.59 -45.44
C LEU A 80 -13.20 7.58 -46.09
N GLU A 81 -12.65 6.49 -46.64
CA GLU A 81 -13.40 5.39 -47.27
C GLU A 81 -14.55 4.96 -46.33
N PRO A 82 -15.79 4.78 -46.84
CA PRO A 82 -16.97 4.56 -46.00
C PRO A 82 -16.83 3.36 -45.06
N GLU A 83 -16.14 2.30 -45.47
CA GLU A 83 -15.89 1.13 -44.60
C GLU A 83 -14.98 1.48 -43.42
N CYS A 84 -13.90 2.25 -43.66
CA CYS A 84 -13.02 2.71 -42.59
C CYS A 84 -13.74 3.68 -41.65
N ARG A 85 -14.69 4.47 -42.17
CA ARG A 85 -15.54 5.35 -41.37
C ARG A 85 -16.45 4.55 -40.43
N GLU A 86 -17.07 3.48 -40.90
CA GLU A 86 -17.89 2.60 -40.05
C GLU A 86 -17.06 1.96 -38.93
N LEU A 87 -15.88 1.41 -39.25
CA LEU A 87 -14.98 0.84 -38.25
C LEU A 87 -14.54 1.86 -37.19
N LEU A 88 -14.28 3.11 -37.62
CA LEU A 88 -13.94 4.20 -36.71
C LEU A 88 -15.10 4.58 -35.78
N LEU A 89 -16.33 4.64 -36.31
CA LEU A 89 -17.54 4.95 -35.52
C LEU A 89 -17.84 3.85 -34.51
N ASP A 90 -17.68 2.58 -34.90
CA ASP A 90 -17.81 1.43 -34.00
C ASP A 90 -16.81 1.48 -32.85
N PHE A 91 -15.54 1.75 -33.15
CA PHE A 91 -14.51 1.91 -32.13
C PHE A 91 -14.80 3.09 -31.20
N ALA A 92 -15.29 4.21 -31.74
CA ALA A 92 -15.66 5.39 -30.96
C ALA A 92 -16.80 5.09 -29.98
N ASN A 93 -17.86 4.39 -30.43
CA ASN A 93 -18.98 4.04 -29.56
C ASN A 93 -18.56 3.11 -28.42
N SER A 94 -17.86 2.01 -28.74
CA SER A 94 -17.37 1.07 -27.71
C SER A 94 -16.39 1.74 -26.75
N SER A 95 -15.55 2.66 -27.22
CA SER A 95 -14.61 3.41 -26.36
C SER A 95 -15.33 4.35 -25.39
N ALA A 96 -16.40 5.01 -25.84
CA ALA A 96 -17.23 5.88 -24.99
C ALA A 96 -17.95 5.07 -23.90
N GLU A 97 -18.52 3.92 -24.26
CA GLU A 97 -19.16 3.01 -23.32
C GLU A 97 -18.18 2.47 -22.28
N LEU A 98 -17.01 2.00 -22.71
CA LEU A 98 -15.95 1.52 -21.82
C LEU A 98 -15.48 2.62 -20.86
N THR A 99 -15.23 3.83 -21.37
CA THR A 99 -14.84 4.98 -20.54
C THR A 99 -15.90 5.29 -19.49
N GLY A 100 -17.18 5.30 -19.89
CA GLY A 100 -18.29 5.47 -18.98
C GLY A 100 -18.38 4.37 -17.92
N CYS A 101 -18.08 3.12 -18.28
CA CYS A 101 -18.02 2.01 -17.33
C CYS A 101 -16.89 2.18 -16.31
N LEU A 102 -15.68 2.50 -16.78
CA LEU A 102 -14.51 2.70 -15.92
C LEU A 102 -14.74 3.80 -14.88
N VAL A 103 -15.32 4.94 -15.29
CA VAL A 103 -15.57 6.06 -14.38
C VAL A 103 -16.65 5.72 -13.36
N ARG A 104 -17.76 5.09 -13.77
CA ARG A 104 -18.82 4.66 -12.83
C ARG A 104 -18.32 3.56 -11.87
N GLY A 105 -17.44 2.69 -12.34
CA GLY A 105 -16.83 1.61 -11.57
C GLY A 105 -15.61 2.01 -10.75
N ALA A 106 -15.27 3.30 -10.64
CA ALA A 106 -14.07 3.75 -9.95
C ALA A 106 -14.19 3.80 -8.42
N ARG A 107 -15.41 3.94 -7.86
CA ARG A 107 -15.65 4.04 -6.41
C ARG A 107 -17.03 3.49 -6.00
N PRO A 108 -17.11 2.39 -5.22
CA PRO A 108 -16.04 1.43 -4.93
C PRO A 108 -15.55 0.76 -6.22
N VAL A 109 -14.32 0.23 -6.22
CA VAL A 109 -13.72 -0.29 -7.45
C VAL A 109 -14.42 -1.59 -7.88
N ARG A 110 -15.00 -1.58 -9.08
CA ARG A 110 -15.71 -2.72 -9.70
C ARG A 110 -15.46 -2.81 -11.20
N LEU A 111 -14.25 -2.45 -11.62
CA LEU A 111 -13.95 -2.26 -13.04
C LEU A 111 -13.72 -3.58 -13.75
N CYS A 112 -13.07 -4.56 -13.11
CA CYS A 112 -12.81 -5.85 -13.75
C CYS A 112 -14.11 -6.66 -13.94
N GLN A 113 -14.97 -6.70 -12.92
CA GLN A 113 -16.22 -7.47 -12.98
C GLN A 113 -17.29 -6.86 -13.87
N ASN A 114 -17.33 -5.53 -14.02
CA ASN A 114 -18.38 -4.86 -14.79
C ASN A 114 -17.95 -4.49 -16.21
N CYS A 115 -16.67 -4.17 -16.43
CA CYS A 115 -16.21 -3.58 -17.69
C CYS A 115 -15.47 -4.57 -18.60
N TYR A 116 -15.25 -5.82 -18.19
CA TYR A 116 -14.60 -6.83 -19.03
C TYR A 116 -15.23 -7.02 -20.43
N PRO A 117 -16.59 -7.06 -20.61
CA PRO A 117 -17.13 -7.30 -21.94
C PRO A 117 -16.89 -6.10 -22.86
N LEU A 118 -16.97 -4.88 -22.31
CA LEU A 118 -16.71 -3.64 -23.05
C LEU A 118 -15.23 -3.54 -23.44
N PHE A 119 -14.33 -3.95 -22.55
CA PHE A 119 -12.89 -4.02 -22.84
C PHE A 119 -12.60 -4.98 -24.00
N GLN A 120 -13.21 -6.17 -23.99
CA GLN A 120 -13.07 -7.14 -25.09
C GLN A 120 -13.64 -6.60 -26.41
N GLN A 121 -14.77 -5.89 -26.37
CA GLN A 121 -15.33 -5.27 -27.56
C GLN A 121 -14.37 -4.24 -28.15
N VAL A 122 -13.84 -3.32 -27.34
CA VAL A 122 -12.86 -2.32 -27.81
C VAL A 122 -11.62 -3.00 -28.40
N ALA A 123 -11.09 -4.04 -27.74
CA ALA A 123 -9.96 -4.81 -28.26
C ALA A 123 -10.28 -5.46 -29.61
N THR A 124 -11.47 -6.04 -29.76
CA THR A 124 -11.94 -6.65 -31.01
C THR A 124 -12.13 -5.62 -32.12
N LYS A 125 -12.72 -4.45 -31.82
CA LYS A 125 -12.90 -3.38 -32.80
C LYS A 125 -11.56 -2.80 -33.29
N MET A 126 -10.60 -2.63 -32.38
CA MET A 126 -9.23 -2.24 -32.74
C MET A 126 -8.55 -3.27 -33.66
N ASP A 127 -8.72 -4.55 -33.34
CA ASP A 127 -8.17 -5.66 -34.12
C ASP A 127 -8.84 -5.79 -35.51
N ASN A 128 -10.13 -5.47 -35.63
CA ASN A 128 -10.80 -5.36 -36.92
C ASN A 128 -10.23 -4.20 -37.76
N ILE A 129 -9.93 -3.04 -37.16
CA ILE A 129 -9.29 -1.91 -37.86
C ILE A 129 -7.89 -2.29 -38.35
N SER A 130 -7.11 -3.00 -37.52
CA SER A 130 -5.74 -3.37 -37.88
C SER A 130 -5.68 -4.42 -39.00
N ARG A 131 -6.67 -5.31 -39.08
CA ARG A 131 -6.76 -6.37 -40.11
C ARG A 131 -7.54 -5.97 -41.36
N ALA A 132 -8.30 -4.89 -41.33
CA ALA A 132 -9.09 -4.45 -42.49
C ALA A 132 -8.18 -4.05 -43.66
N VAL A 133 -8.22 -4.87 -44.72
CA VAL A 133 -7.56 -4.60 -46.01
C VAL A 133 -8.54 -3.78 -46.87
N GLY A 134 -8.03 -2.78 -47.58
CA GLY A 134 -8.85 -1.98 -48.50
C GLY A 134 -9.50 -2.84 -49.58
N ASN A 135 -10.70 -2.48 -50.01
CA ASN A 135 -11.48 -3.24 -50.99
C ASN A 135 -10.84 -3.30 -52.40
N THR A 136 -9.87 -2.42 -52.69
CA THR A 136 -9.15 -2.40 -53.96
C THR A 136 -7.65 -2.55 -53.74
N SER A 137 -6.93 -3.09 -54.73
CA SER A 137 -5.46 -3.19 -54.68
C SER A 137 -4.75 -1.83 -54.59
N GLU A 138 -5.46 -0.74 -54.85
CA GLU A 138 -4.98 0.64 -54.81
C GLU A 138 -5.46 1.42 -53.58
N SER A 139 -6.48 0.95 -52.84
CA SER A 139 -6.95 1.64 -51.62
C SER A 139 -6.05 1.32 -50.43
N PRO A 140 -5.56 2.35 -49.69
CA PRO A 140 -4.76 2.12 -48.50
C PRO A 140 -5.61 1.40 -47.45
N SER A 141 -5.04 0.42 -46.78
CA SER A 141 -5.73 -0.30 -45.69
C SER A 141 -6.23 0.67 -44.62
N CYS A 142 -7.39 0.37 -44.01
CA CYS A 142 -7.90 1.18 -42.90
C CYS A 142 -6.88 1.27 -41.76
N SER A 143 -6.06 0.24 -41.56
CA SER A 143 -4.92 0.29 -40.63
C SER A 143 -3.96 1.43 -40.96
N ARG A 144 -3.57 1.63 -42.22
CA ARG A 144 -2.65 2.71 -42.60
C ARG A 144 -3.33 4.06 -42.48
N SER A 145 -4.58 4.16 -42.93
CA SER A 145 -5.36 5.40 -42.94
C SER A 145 -5.77 5.88 -41.55
N LEU A 146 -6.07 4.99 -40.60
CA LEU A 146 -6.57 5.34 -39.26
C LEU A 146 -5.50 5.28 -38.18
N LEU A 147 -4.50 4.39 -38.30
CA LEU A 147 -3.52 4.15 -37.23
C LEU A 147 -2.17 4.82 -37.50
N MET A 148 -1.83 5.11 -38.75
CA MET A 148 -0.49 5.57 -39.15
C MET A 148 -0.45 6.85 -40.00
N ALA A 149 -1.61 7.41 -40.37
CA ALA A 149 -1.66 8.58 -41.26
C ALA A 149 -1.19 9.87 -40.58
N ASP A 150 -1.49 10.03 -39.29
CA ASP A 150 -1.25 11.25 -38.54
C ASP A 150 -0.10 11.13 -37.52
N ARG A 151 0.52 12.28 -37.21
CA ARG A 151 1.47 12.39 -36.08
C ARG A 151 0.82 12.02 -34.75
N MET A 152 -0.48 12.31 -34.60
CA MET A 152 -1.24 11.99 -33.40
C MET A 152 -2.17 10.81 -33.69
N GLN A 153 -1.82 9.64 -33.16
CA GLN A 153 -2.53 8.40 -33.43
C GLN A 153 -3.59 8.15 -32.34
N ILE A 154 -4.70 8.91 -32.36
CA ILE A 154 -5.72 8.88 -31.30
C ILE A 154 -6.25 7.47 -31.02
N VAL A 155 -6.57 6.70 -32.06
CA VAL A 155 -7.09 5.33 -31.94
C VAL A 155 -6.09 4.43 -31.21
N VAL A 156 -4.81 4.53 -31.56
CA VAL A 156 -3.72 3.78 -30.93
C VAL A 156 -3.55 4.20 -29.47
N ILE A 157 -3.45 5.51 -29.20
CA ILE A 157 -3.28 6.05 -27.84
C ILE A 157 -4.42 5.61 -26.91
N LEU A 158 -5.67 5.64 -27.38
CA LEU A 158 -6.82 5.19 -26.61
C LEU A 158 -6.78 3.68 -26.34
N SER A 159 -6.47 2.88 -27.36
CA SER A 159 -6.32 1.43 -27.20
C SER A 159 -5.22 1.08 -26.19
N GLU A 160 -4.07 1.74 -26.27
CA GLU A 160 -2.96 1.59 -25.33
C GLU A 160 -3.34 2.04 -23.92
N PHE A 161 -4.08 3.13 -23.78
CA PHE A 161 -4.58 3.59 -22.48
C PHE A 161 -5.49 2.52 -21.84
N PHE A 162 -6.44 1.97 -22.59
CA PHE A 162 -7.32 0.91 -22.08
C PHE A 162 -6.52 -0.34 -21.72
N ASN A 163 -5.60 -0.79 -22.58
CA ASN A 163 -4.76 -1.95 -22.30
C ASN A 163 -3.87 -1.72 -21.07
N SER A 164 -3.20 -0.57 -20.98
CA SER A 164 -2.39 -0.23 -19.80
C SER A 164 -3.24 -0.19 -18.52
N THR A 165 -4.47 0.31 -18.59
CA THR A 165 -5.38 0.37 -17.44
C THR A 165 -5.75 -1.04 -17.00
N TRP A 166 -6.07 -1.91 -17.96
CA TRP A 166 -6.39 -3.32 -17.73
C TRP A 166 -5.24 -4.11 -17.10
N GLN A 167 -4.02 -3.93 -17.61
CA GLN A 167 -2.81 -4.57 -17.08
C GLN A 167 -2.47 -4.08 -15.68
N LYS A 168 -2.52 -2.76 -15.44
CA LYS A 168 -2.24 -2.18 -14.10
C LYS A 168 -3.28 -2.62 -13.06
N ALA A 169 -4.52 -2.79 -13.47
CA ALA A 169 -5.59 -3.31 -12.62
C ALA A 169 -5.51 -4.83 -12.37
N ASN A 170 -4.60 -5.51 -13.09
CA ASN A 170 -4.44 -6.95 -13.08
C ASN A 170 -5.76 -7.73 -13.27
N CYS A 171 -6.65 -7.21 -14.13
CA CYS A 171 -7.98 -7.76 -14.29
C CYS A 171 -7.99 -9.18 -14.88
N ALA A 172 -6.91 -9.59 -15.56
CA ALA A 172 -6.74 -10.97 -16.02
C ALA A 172 -6.90 -11.99 -14.88
N ASN A 173 -6.41 -11.68 -13.68
CA ASN A 173 -6.50 -12.57 -12.52
C ASN A 173 -7.92 -12.66 -11.92
N CYS A 174 -8.79 -11.71 -12.24
CA CYS A 174 -10.22 -11.76 -11.87
C CYS A 174 -11.03 -12.65 -12.83
N LEU A 175 -10.51 -12.90 -14.04
CA LEU A 175 -11.21 -13.63 -15.11
C LEU A 175 -10.70 -15.06 -15.26
N THR A 176 -11.45 -15.86 -16.01
CA THR A 176 -10.99 -17.16 -16.50
C THR A 176 -9.98 -16.99 -17.64
N ASN A 177 -9.26 -18.06 -18.00
CA ASN A 177 -8.24 -18.03 -19.07
C ASN A 177 -8.77 -17.56 -20.43
N LYS A 178 -10.07 -17.70 -20.69
CA LYS A 178 -10.71 -17.24 -21.93
C LYS A 178 -11.15 -15.78 -21.87
N SER A 179 -11.03 -15.12 -20.72
CA SER A 179 -11.57 -13.79 -20.44
C SER A 179 -13.08 -13.63 -20.61
N GLU A 180 -13.83 -14.71 -20.86
CA GLU A 180 -15.28 -14.71 -21.10
C GLU A 180 -16.08 -14.45 -19.83
N GLU A 181 -15.58 -14.90 -18.69
CA GLU A 181 -16.29 -14.89 -17.40
C GLU A 181 -15.34 -14.66 -16.23
N LEU A 182 -15.88 -14.25 -15.09
CA LEU A 182 -15.18 -14.17 -13.82
C LEU A 182 -14.73 -15.55 -13.32
N SER A 183 -13.55 -15.61 -12.71
CA SER A 183 -13.08 -16.87 -12.13
C SER A 183 -13.92 -17.27 -10.91
N ASN A 184 -14.11 -18.58 -10.70
CA ASN A 184 -14.87 -19.13 -9.57
C ASN A 184 -14.37 -18.59 -8.23
N SER A 185 -13.04 -18.44 -8.07
CA SER A 185 -12.42 -17.87 -6.87
C SER A 185 -12.83 -16.43 -6.64
N THR A 186 -12.87 -15.62 -7.69
CA THR A 186 -13.29 -14.21 -7.63
C THR A 186 -14.77 -14.09 -7.28
N LEU A 187 -15.63 -14.88 -7.95
CA LEU A 187 -17.06 -14.93 -7.63
C LEU A 187 -17.32 -15.33 -6.17
N TYR A 188 -16.60 -16.35 -5.69
CA TYR A 188 -16.70 -16.79 -4.31
C TYR A 188 -16.27 -15.69 -3.34
N PHE A 189 -15.12 -15.03 -3.58
CA PHE A 189 -14.65 -13.92 -2.77
C PHE A 189 -15.66 -12.75 -2.73
N LEU A 190 -16.18 -12.34 -3.89
CA LEU A 190 -17.16 -11.25 -3.99
C LEU A 190 -18.48 -11.60 -3.28
N SER A 191 -18.89 -12.86 -3.31
CA SER A 191 -20.07 -13.34 -2.56
C SER A 191 -19.87 -13.22 -1.05
N LEU A 192 -18.69 -13.61 -0.54
CA LEU A 192 -18.33 -13.46 0.88
C LEU A 192 -18.22 -11.99 1.28
N PHE A 193 -17.71 -11.14 0.39
CA PHE A 193 -17.63 -9.70 0.62
C PHE A 193 -19.02 -9.09 0.77
N ASN A 194 -19.94 -9.40 -0.16
CA ASN A 194 -21.34 -8.96 -0.07
C ASN A 194 -22.00 -9.47 1.21
N HIS A 195 -21.83 -10.74 1.55
CA HIS A 195 -22.36 -11.31 2.79
C HIS A 195 -21.81 -10.59 4.05
N THR A 196 -20.52 -10.25 4.06
CA THR A 196 -19.88 -9.52 5.16
C THR A 196 -20.43 -8.11 5.29
N LEU A 197 -20.63 -7.39 4.17
CA LEU A 197 -21.24 -6.07 4.19
C LEU A 197 -22.70 -6.11 4.65
N THR A 198 -23.49 -7.09 4.20
CA THR A 198 -24.86 -7.30 4.69
C THR A 198 -24.88 -7.58 6.19
N CYS A 199 -23.92 -8.37 6.71
CA CYS A 199 -23.77 -8.57 8.14
C CYS A 199 -23.49 -7.25 8.88
N PHE A 200 -22.58 -6.42 8.36
CA PHE A 200 -22.29 -5.11 8.94
C PHE A 200 -23.52 -4.23 8.95
N GLU A 201 -24.23 -4.11 7.83
CA GLU A 201 -25.42 -3.28 7.71
C GLU A 201 -26.54 -3.72 8.66
N HIS A 202 -26.82 -5.02 8.72
CA HIS A 202 -27.86 -5.56 9.59
C HIS A 202 -27.60 -5.28 11.08
N ASN A 203 -26.36 -5.45 11.53
CA ASN A 203 -25.97 -5.19 12.92
C ASN A 203 -25.75 -3.68 13.21
N LEU A 204 -25.70 -2.82 12.18
CA LEU A 204 -25.73 -1.37 12.35
C LEU A 204 -27.16 -0.86 12.54
N GLN A 205 -28.13 -1.38 11.79
CA GLN A 205 -29.53 -0.95 11.90
C GLN A 205 -30.15 -1.27 13.26
N GLY A 206 -29.78 -2.40 13.88
CA GLY A 206 -30.16 -2.71 15.27
C GLY A 206 -29.71 -1.65 16.30
N SER A 207 -28.64 -0.90 16.00
CA SER A 207 -28.11 0.17 16.85
C SER A 207 -28.75 1.55 16.64
N ILE A 208 -29.60 1.74 15.63
CA ILE A 208 -30.19 3.06 15.30
C ILE A 208 -31.35 3.43 16.24
N HIS A 209 -32.01 2.44 16.86
CA HIS A 209 -33.06 2.70 17.84
C HIS A 209 -32.56 3.35 19.15
N SER A 210 -31.23 3.44 19.36
CA SER A 210 -30.62 4.16 20.49
C SER A 210 -30.03 5.50 20.02
N LEU A 211 -30.92 6.42 19.63
CA LEU A 211 -30.64 7.76 19.07
C LEU A 211 -29.84 8.72 19.99
N LEU A 212 -29.29 8.23 21.10
CA LEU A 212 -28.55 9.03 22.10
C LEU A 212 -27.31 8.32 22.68
N GLN A 213 -26.92 7.16 22.15
CA GLN A 213 -25.80 6.39 22.68
C GLN A 213 -24.63 6.34 21.70
N LEU A 214 -23.45 6.70 22.21
CA LEU A 214 -22.13 6.40 21.67
C LEU A 214 -22.18 5.11 20.83
N ARG A 215 -22.01 5.20 19.50
CA ARG A 215 -22.19 4.06 18.57
C ARG A 215 -21.39 2.86 19.05
N ASN A 216 -22.08 1.90 19.65
CA ASN A 216 -21.46 0.71 20.21
C ASN A 216 -21.41 -0.35 19.10
N TYR A 217 -20.26 -0.46 18.43
CA TYR A 217 -20.06 -1.45 17.37
C TYR A 217 -19.74 -2.86 17.90
N SER A 218 -19.85 -3.10 19.22
CA SER A 218 -19.54 -4.41 19.81
C SER A 218 -20.37 -5.54 19.21
N GLU A 219 -21.63 -5.29 18.85
CA GLU A 219 -22.49 -6.31 18.22
C GLU A 219 -22.01 -6.67 16.81
N VAL A 220 -21.64 -5.66 16.00
CA VAL A 220 -21.01 -5.86 14.68
C VAL A 220 -19.74 -6.71 14.83
N CYS A 221 -18.88 -6.36 15.79
CA CYS A 221 -17.63 -7.08 16.02
C CYS A 221 -17.87 -8.53 16.47
N LYS A 222 -18.91 -8.80 17.26
CA LYS A 222 -19.21 -10.14 17.78
C LYS A 222 -19.85 -11.02 16.71
N ASN A 223 -20.86 -10.49 16.01
CA ASN A 223 -21.70 -11.25 15.10
C ASN A 223 -21.04 -11.43 13.72
N CYS A 224 -20.30 -10.43 13.23
CA CYS A 224 -19.67 -10.48 11.91
C CYS A 224 -18.20 -10.94 11.94
N ARG A 225 -17.69 -11.36 13.11
CA ARG A 225 -16.30 -11.82 13.26
C ARG A 225 -15.95 -12.98 12.34
N GLU A 226 -16.84 -13.96 12.28
CA GLU A 226 -16.61 -15.16 11.49
C GLU A 226 -16.61 -14.84 9.99
N ALA A 227 -17.60 -14.10 9.51
CA ALA A 227 -17.66 -13.63 8.12
C ALA A 227 -16.37 -12.87 7.72
N TYR A 228 -15.93 -11.92 8.55
CA TYR A 228 -14.68 -11.18 8.32
C TYR A 228 -13.44 -12.09 8.31
N LYS A 229 -13.36 -13.05 9.24
CA LYS A 229 -12.24 -14.00 9.32
C LYS A 229 -12.18 -14.90 8.09
N THR A 230 -13.32 -15.43 7.65
CA THR A 230 -13.43 -16.27 6.46
C THR A 230 -13.04 -15.49 5.21
N LEU A 231 -13.57 -14.28 5.02
CA LEU A 231 -13.17 -13.39 3.92
C LEU A 231 -11.66 -13.11 3.92
N SER A 232 -11.09 -12.80 5.10
CA SER A 232 -9.65 -12.57 5.26
C SER A 232 -8.82 -13.80 4.94
N SER A 233 -9.30 -15.00 5.28
CA SER A 233 -8.62 -16.26 4.98
C SER A 233 -8.57 -16.51 3.49
N VAL A 234 -9.72 -16.41 2.81
CA VAL A 234 -9.84 -16.59 1.35
C VAL A 234 -8.97 -15.59 0.60
N TYR A 235 -8.95 -14.32 1.03
CA TYR A 235 -8.05 -13.32 0.45
C TYR A 235 -6.57 -13.74 0.54
N ASN A 236 -6.14 -14.22 1.71
CA ASN A 236 -4.76 -14.64 1.91
C ASN A 236 -4.41 -15.91 1.12
N GLU A 237 -5.35 -16.82 0.94
CA GLU A 237 -5.20 -17.99 0.08
C GLU A 237 -5.07 -17.60 -1.40
N MET A 238 -5.93 -16.73 -1.90
CA MET A 238 -5.84 -16.20 -3.26
C MET A 238 -4.49 -15.50 -3.49
N LYS A 239 -4.02 -14.71 -2.52
CA LYS A 239 -2.71 -14.07 -2.59
C LYS A 239 -1.57 -15.09 -2.72
N LYS A 240 -1.57 -16.13 -1.89
CA LYS A 240 -0.55 -17.19 -1.93
C LYS A 240 -0.58 -17.99 -3.24
N LEU A 241 -1.77 -18.31 -3.75
CA LEU A 241 -1.91 -18.99 -5.04
C LEU A 241 -1.33 -18.14 -6.17
N ASN A 242 -1.63 -16.84 -6.19
CA ASN A 242 -1.11 -15.91 -7.18
C ASN A 242 0.42 -15.80 -7.15
N GLU A 243 1.01 -15.71 -5.94
CA GLU A 243 2.46 -15.70 -5.75
C GLU A 243 3.12 -16.99 -6.30
N ASN A 244 2.47 -18.14 -6.15
CA ASN A 244 2.97 -19.43 -6.64
C ASN A 244 2.84 -19.59 -8.16
N GLU A 245 1.70 -19.19 -8.73
CA GLU A 245 1.42 -19.36 -10.17
C GLU A 245 2.27 -18.44 -11.03
N ASN A 246 2.44 -17.19 -10.62
CA ASN A 246 3.08 -16.20 -11.47
C ASN A 246 4.62 -16.25 -11.42
N LYS A 247 5.24 -17.11 -10.57
CA LYS A 247 6.70 -17.10 -10.26
C LYS A 247 7.24 -15.67 -10.11
N ALA A 248 6.38 -14.75 -9.71
CA ALA A 248 6.59 -13.34 -9.89
C ALA A 248 7.20 -12.77 -8.62
N GLU A 249 7.86 -11.64 -8.78
CA GLU A 249 8.53 -10.93 -7.71
C GLU A 249 7.60 -10.77 -6.48
N PRO A 250 8.16 -10.86 -5.26
CA PRO A 250 7.38 -10.68 -4.04
C PRO A 250 6.68 -9.32 -4.08
N GLY A 251 5.34 -9.33 -4.16
CA GLY A 251 4.54 -8.11 -4.29
C GLY A 251 3.59 -8.06 -5.49
N THR A 252 3.40 -9.15 -6.23
CA THR A 252 2.38 -9.20 -7.29
C THR A 252 0.99 -8.94 -6.72
N HIS A 253 0.34 -7.88 -7.21
CA HIS A 253 -0.98 -7.44 -6.79
C HIS A 253 -2.07 -8.42 -7.25
N LEU A 254 -3.12 -8.60 -6.45
CA LEU A 254 -4.33 -9.27 -6.91
C LEU A 254 -5.09 -8.34 -7.87
N CYS A 255 -6.18 -8.82 -8.48
CA CYS A 255 -7.01 -7.91 -9.25
C CYS A 255 -7.61 -6.82 -8.36
N ILE A 256 -7.69 -5.61 -8.90
CA ILE A 256 -8.00 -4.40 -8.12
C ILE A 256 -9.38 -4.44 -7.45
N ASP A 257 -10.37 -5.11 -8.05
CA ASP A 257 -11.71 -5.29 -7.47
C ASP A 257 -11.64 -6.04 -6.12
N VAL A 258 -10.78 -7.06 -6.03
CA VAL A 258 -10.57 -7.86 -4.81
C VAL A 258 -9.77 -7.08 -3.77
N GLU A 259 -8.71 -6.36 -4.20
CA GLU A 259 -7.89 -5.54 -3.31
C GLU A 259 -8.68 -4.39 -2.67
N ASP A 260 -9.47 -3.66 -3.46
CA ASP A 260 -10.30 -2.55 -2.96
C ASP A 260 -11.38 -3.06 -2.01
N ALA A 261 -12.08 -4.16 -2.35
CA ALA A 261 -13.07 -4.78 -1.48
C ALA A 261 -12.47 -5.21 -0.13
N MET A 262 -11.29 -5.84 -0.15
CA MET A 262 -10.61 -6.23 1.09
C MET A 262 -10.13 -5.00 1.87
N ASN A 263 -9.61 -3.98 1.20
CA ASN A 263 -9.14 -2.75 1.84
C ASN A 263 -10.29 -1.98 2.51
N ILE A 264 -11.43 -1.85 1.84
CA ILE A 264 -12.67 -1.29 2.40
C ILE A 264 -13.07 -2.07 3.64
N THR A 265 -13.13 -3.40 3.55
CA THR A 265 -13.52 -4.25 4.67
C THR A 265 -12.57 -4.11 5.86
N ARG A 266 -11.25 -4.10 5.63
CA ARG A 266 -10.22 -3.90 6.67
C ARG A 266 -10.35 -2.53 7.32
N LYS A 267 -10.58 -1.48 6.53
CA LYS A 267 -10.76 -0.11 7.03
C LYS A 267 -12.01 -0.02 7.91
N LEU A 268 -13.13 -0.60 7.48
CA LEU A 268 -14.35 -0.67 8.27
C LEU A 268 -14.12 -1.44 9.58
N TRP A 269 -13.52 -2.63 9.51
CA TRP A 269 -13.28 -3.49 10.67
C TRP A 269 -12.34 -2.86 11.71
N SER A 270 -11.20 -2.32 11.26
CA SER A 270 -10.14 -1.83 12.15
C SER A 270 -10.31 -0.39 12.58
N ARG A 271 -10.73 0.52 11.69
CA ARG A 271 -10.79 1.96 11.99
C ARG A 271 -12.20 2.43 12.34
N THR A 272 -13.20 2.00 11.58
CA THR A 272 -14.58 2.47 11.78
C THR A 272 -15.23 1.78 12.97
N PHE A 273 -15.14 0.45 13.05
CA PHE A 273 -15.75 -0.35 14.12
C PHE A 273 -14.79 -0.65 15.28
N ASN A 274 -13.48 -0.48 15.06
CA ASN A 274 -12.43 -0.77 16.04
C ASN A 274 -12.51 -2.19 16.63
N CYS A 275 -12.87 -3.17 15.80
CA CYS A 275 -13.02 -4.58 16.19
C CYS A 275 -11.69 -5.34 16.29
N SER A 276 -10.56 -4.68 15.98
CA SER A 276 -9.25 -5.30 16.06
C SER A 276 -8.84 -5.43 17.53
N VAL A 277 -8.78 -6.66 18.02
CA VAL A 277 -8.28 -6.95 19.36
C VAL A 277 -6.78 -7.24 19.24
N PRO A 278 -5.89 -6.36 19.72
CA PRO A 278 -4.46 -6.67 19.76
C PRO A 278 -4.23 -7.82 20.75
N CYS A 279 -3.48 -8.83 20.33
CA CYS A 279 -3.00 -9.85 21.26
C CYS A 279 -1.96 -9.21 22.19
N SER A 280 -2.19 -9.24 23.51
CA SER A 280 -1.27 -8.65 24.49
C SER A 280 -0.27 -9.70 24.96
N ASP A 281 0.77 -9.92 24.17
CA ASP A 281 1.93 -10.74 24.55
C ASP A 281 3.03 -9.89 25.23
N THR A 282 2.65 -8.75 25.79
CA THR A 282 3.56 -7.77 26.39
C THR A 282 4.38 -8.36 27.54
N VAL A 283 3.73 -9.11 28.43
CA VAL A 283 4.38 -9.74 29.60
C VAL A 283 5.46 -10.74 29.20
N PRO A 284 5.20 -11.78 28.37
CA PRO A 284 6.25 -12.72 27.97
C PRO A 284 7.35 -12.05 27.15
N VAL A 285 7.02 -11.09 26.27
CA VAL A 285 8.02 -10.36 25.48
C VAL A 285 8.96 -9.55 26.38
N ILE A 286 8.42 -8.82 27.36
CA ILE A 286 9.22 -8.05 28.31
C ILE A 286 10.11 -8.98 29.14
N ALA A 287 9.57 -10.08 29.66
CA ALA A 287 10.32 -11.02 30.49
C ALA A 287 11.51 -11.63 29.74
N VAL A 288 11.30 -12.11 28.51
CA VAL A 288 12.38 -12.68 27.67
C VAL A 288 13.42 -11.63 27.31
N SER A 289 12.97 -10.42 26.95
CA SER A 289 13.88 -9.32 26.59
C SER A 289 14.77 -8.92 27.77
N VAL A 290 14.18 -8.77 28.97
CA VAL A 290 14.91 -8.45 30.20
C VAL A 290 15.91 -9.55 30.55
N PHE A 291 15.50 -10.82 30.48
CA PHE A 291 16.38 -11.96 30.75
C PHE A 291 17.62 -11.96 29.84
N ILE A 292 17.42 -11.80 28.52
CA ILE A 292 18.51 -11.75 27.54
C ILE A 292 19.46 -10.58 27.82
N LEU A 293 18.94 -9.41 28.21
CA LEU A 293 19.74 -8.23 28.56
C LEU A 293 20.55 -8.40 29.87
N PHE A 294 20.10 -9.24 30.79
CA PHE A 294 20.84 -9.54 32.03
C PHE A 294 21.98 -10.54 31.83
N LEU A 295 21.93 -11.41 30.81
CA LEU A 295 22.98 -12.41 30.56
C LEU A 295 24.38 -11.80 30.38
N PRO A 296 24.59 -10.72 29.59
CA PRO A 296 25.89 -10.06 29.49
C PRO A 296 26.40 -9.52 30.84
N ILE A 297 25.51 -8.93 31.65
CA ILE A 297 25.87 -8.37 32.95
C ILE A 297 26.39 -9.47 33.87
N VAL A 298 25.65 -10.58 33.97
CA VAL A 298 26.06 -11.75 34.76
C VAL A 298 27.36 -12.33 34.23
N PHE A 299 27.55 -12.41 32.90
CA PHE A 299 28.78 -12.90 32.29
C PHE A 299 30.00 -12.03 32.64
N TYR A 300 29.88 -10.71 32.54
CA TYR A 300 30.98 -9.81 32.87
C TYR A 300 31.28 -9.79 34.38
N LEU A 301 30.26 -9.81 35.23
CA LEU A 301 30.44 -9.87 36.69
C LEU A 301 31.06 -11.19 37.14
N SER A 302 30.59 -12.32 36.60
CA SER A 302 31.18 -13.63 36.90
C SER A 302 32.61 -13.73 36.42
N SER A 303 32.93 -13.24 35.21
CA SER A 303 34.29 -13.16 34.70
C SER A 303 35.19 -12.27 35.56
N PHE A 304 34.69 -11.12 36.02
CA PHE A 304 35.43 -10.22 36.90
C PHE A 304 35.74 -10.87 38.26
N LEU A 305 34.75 -11.50 38.89
CA LEU A 305 34.94 -12.19 40.17
C LEU A 305 35.85 -13.42 40.05
N HIS A 306 35.78 -14.17 38.94
CA HIS A 306 36.68 -15.31 38.69
C HIS A 306 38.10 -14.89 38.28
N SER A 307 38.32 -13.64 37.86
CA SER A 307 39.63 -13.17 37.35
C SER A 307 40.64 -12.86 38.47
N GLU A 308 40.19 -12.52 39.67
CA GLU A 308 41.08 -12.20 40.79
C GLU A 308 41.33 -13.42 41.68
N GLN A 309 42.42 -14.16 41.43
CA GLN A 309 43.34 -14.72 42.45
C GLN A 309 44.61 -15.40 41.88
N LYS A 310 44.99 -15.22 40.59
CA LYS A 310 46.40 -15.47 40.22
C LYS A 310 47.26 -14.29 40.65
N LYS A 311 47.52 -14.18 41.97
CA LYS A 311 48.67 -13.41 42.47
C LYS A 311 49.89 -13.96 41.75
N ARG A 312 50.40 -13.25 40.74
CA ARG A 312 51.71 -13.58 40.16
C ARG A 312 52.68 -13.55 41.33
N LYS A 313 53.20 -14.70 41.74
CA LYS A 313 54.32 -14.74 42.67
C LYS A 313 55.45 -13.98 41.99
N LEU A 314 55.69 -12.75 42.41
CA LEU A 314 56.91 -12.03 42.07
C LEU A 314 58.04 -12.84 42.71
N ILE A 315 58.72 -13.66 41.92
CA ILE A 315 59.96 -14.29 42.34
C ILE A 315 60.97 -13.13 42.43
N LEU A 316 61.22 -12.65 43.65
CA LEU A 316 62.30 -11.70 43.89
C LEU A 316 63.62 -12.44 43.61
N PRO A 317 64.44 -12.02 42.62
CA PRO A 317 65.71 -12.66 42.37
C PRO A 317 66.63 -12.46 43.59
N LYS A 318 67.21 -13.57 44.08
CA LYS A 318 68.09 -13.66 45.26
C LYS A 318 69.40 -12.83 45.21
N ARG A 319 69.59 -11.92 44.24
CA ARG A 319 70.86 -11.17 44.04
C ARG A 319 70.81 -9.73 44.54
N LEU A 320 70.36 -9.51 45.76
CA LEU A 320 70.67 -8.28 46.51
C LEU A 320 71.11 -8.64 47.94
N LYS A 321 72.18 -9.43 48.04
CA LYS A 321 73.05 -9.45 49.21
C LYS A 321 74.50 -9.50 48.74
N SER A 322 75.29 -8.59 49.29
CA SER A 322 76.75 -8.52 49.28
C SER A 322 77.44 -8.02 48.00
N SER A 323 77.79 -6.75 48.00
CA SER A 323 79.14 -6.34 47.61
C SER A 323 79.70 -5.45 48.71
N THR A 324 80.31 -6.09 49.70
CA THR A 324 81.39 -5.49 50.48
C THR A 324 82.60 -5.35 49.56
N SER A 325 82.98 -4.12 49.23
CA SER A 325 84.33 -3.81 48.77
C SER A 325 84.80 -2.57 49.51
N PHE A 326 85.81 -2.79 50.35
CA PHE A 326 86.60 -1.78 51.02
C PHE A 326 87.02 -0.66 50.05
N ALA A 327 86.83 0.58 50.45
CA ALA A 327 87.65 1.70 50.02
C ALA A 327 87.99 2.51 51.28
N ASN A 328 89.25 2.35 51.69
CA ASN A 328 89.89 2.97 52.82
C ASN A 328 90.26 4.41 52.43
N ILE A 329 89.73 5.42 53.11
CA ILE A 329 90.36 6.75 53.17
C ILE A 329 90.28 7.21 54.63
N GLN A 330 91.39 7.03 55.33
CA GLN A 330 91.70 7.68 56.58
C GLN A 330 92.82 8.68 56.27
N GLU A 331 92.58 9.97 56.49
CA GLU A 331 93.46 10.86 57.26
C GLU A 331 92.90 12.30 57.39
N ASN A 332 92.59 12.64 58.64
CA ASN A 332 92.91 13.88 59.37
C ASN A 332 93.23 15.19 58.62
N SER A 333 92.61 16.28 59.10
CA SER A 333 93.35 17.45 59.59
C SER A 333 92.46 18.39 60.41
N ASN A 334 92.83 18.53 61.70
CA ASN A 334 92.72 19.66 62.65
C ASN A 334 91.41 20.42 62.86
#